data_AF-A0A539DQE9-F1
#
_entry.id   AF-A0A539DQE9-F1
#
_cell.length_a   1.000
_cell.length_b   1.000
_cell.length_c   1.000
_cell.angle_alpha   90.00
_cell.angle_beta   90.00
_cell.angle_gamma   90.00
#
_symmetry.space_group_name_H-M   'P 1'
#
loop_
_entity.id
_entity.type
_entity.pdbx_description
1 polymer ?
#
loop_
_entity_poly.entity_id
_entity_poly.type
_entity_poly.pdbx_seq_one_letter_code
_entity_poly.pdbx_strand_id
1 'polypeptide(L)' 'MRQVTGVVQHYAWGDTTFIPTLLGQPVDGRPWAELWLGTHRGGPAILEGDVSLFGVSGELPYLLKVLA' A
#
# COMPACT_ATOMS: atom_id res chain seq x y z
N MET A 1 18.94 2.78 2.40
CA MET A 1 17.63 2.47 1.76
C MET A 1 16.82 1.64 2.75
N ARG A 2 15.54 1.92 2.95
CA ARG A 2 14.64 1.18 3.86
C ARG A 2 13.44 0.67 3.07
N GLN A 3 12.95 -0.54 3.39
CA GLN A 3 11.73 -1.05 2.77
C GLN A 3 10.51 -0.26 3.26
N VAL A 4 9.58 0.02 2.35
CA VAL A 4 8.27 0.63 2.64
C VAL A 4 7.20 -0.42 2.40
N THR A 5 6.31 -0.60 3.38
CA THR A 5 5.10 -1.40 3.26
C THR A 5 3.91 -0.45 3.13
N GLY A 6 3.22 -0.54 2.00
CA GLY A 6 2.03 0.26 1.70
C GLY A 6 0.74 -0.32 2.28
N VAL A 7 -0.37 0.35 1.99
CA VAL A 7 -1.71 -0.08 2.40
C VAL A 7 -2.52 -0.48 1.17
N VAL A 8 -3.17 -1.64 1.23
CA VAL A 8 -4.04 -2.14 0.15
C VAL A 8 -5.48 -1.73 0.41
N GLN A 9 -6.14 -1.20 -0.61
CA GLN A 9 -7.57 -0.92 -0.61
C GLN A 9 -8.31 -2.01 -1.40
N HIS A 10 -9.28 -2.64 -0.76
CA HIS A 10 -10.04 -3.76 -1.31
C HIS A 10 -11.41 -3.31 -1.83
N TYR A 11 -11.44 -2.34 -2.74
CA TYR A 11 -12.68 -1.89 -3.35
C TYR A 11 -13.24 -2.95 -4.30
N ALA A 12 -14.57 -2.99 -4.45
CA ALA A 12 -15.26 -4.03 -5.20
C ALA A 12 -14.87 -4.12 -6.69
N TRP A 13 -14.28 -3.06 -7.25
CA TRP A 13 -13.84 -3.02 -8.65
C TRP A 13 -12.43 -3.58 -8.87
N GLY A 14 -11.68 -3.89 -7.81
CA GLY A 14 -10.28 -4.29 -7.92
C GLY A 14 -10.07 -5.66 -8.54
N ASP A 15 -8.94 -5.85 -9.20
CA ASP A 15 -8.49 -7.16 -9.67
C ASP A 15 -8.20 -8.10 -8.50
N THR A 16 -8.38 -9.41 -8.70
CA THR A 16 -8.19 -10.42 -7.64
C THR A 16 -6.79 -11.04 -7.62
N THR A 17 -5.93 -10.72 -8.58
CA THR A 17 -4.67 -11.44 -8.82
C THR A 17 -3.43 -10.56 -8.93
N PHE A 18 -3.52 -9.37 -9.52
CA PHE A 18 -2.36 -8.57 -9.90
C PHE A 18 -1.59 -8.03 -8.70
N ILE A 19 -2.22 -7.25 -7.82
CA ILE A 19 -1.55 -6.67 -6.64
C ILE A 19 -1.06 -7.75 -5.66
N PRO A 20 -1.82 -8.82 -5.31
CA PRO A 20 -1.28 -9.85 -4.44
C PRO A 20 -0.07 -10.54 -5.07
N THR A 21 -0.08 -10.82 -6.38
CA THR A 21 1.08 -11.37 -7.10
C THR A 21 2.27 -10.41 -7.07
N LEU A 22 2.05 -9.12 -7.33
CA LEU A 22 3.07 -8.07 -7.27
C LEU A 22 3.76 -8.01 -5.89
N LEU A 23 3.00 -8.21 -4.82
CA LEU A 23 3.51 -8.19 -3.44
C LEU A 23 3.98 -9.57 -2.93
N GLY A 24 3.93 -10.60 -3.77
CA GLY A 24 4.25 -11.98 -3.38
C GLY A 24 3.32 -12.58 -2.32
N GLN A 25 2.08 -12.08 -2.24
CA GLN A 25 1.03 -12.57 -1.34
C GLN A 25 0.19 -13.66 -2.02
N PRO A 26 -0.36 -14.63 -1.26
CA PRO A 26 -1.30 -15.60 -1.80
C PRO A 26 -2.53 -14.93 -2.40
N VAL A 27 -2.95 -15.38 -3.59
CA VAL A 27 -4.23 -14.99 -4.18
C VAL A 27 -5.35 -15.65 -3.40
N ASP A 28 -6.20 -14.85 -2.77
CA ASP A 28 -7.30 -15.29 -1.91
C ASP A 28 -8.70 -15.07 -2.54
N GLY A 29 -8.75 -14.53 -3.75
CA GLY A 29 -9.98 -14.20 -4.47
C GLY A 29 -10.64 -12.90 -4.01
N ARG A 30 -10.07 -12.19 -3.03
CA ARG A 30 -10.55 -10.86 -2.65
C ARG A 30 -10.19 -9.85 -3.74
N PRO A 31 -10.99 -8.79 -3.98
CA PRO A 31 -10.59 -7.67 -4.83
C PRO A 31 -9.46 -6.83 -4.20
N TRP A 32 -8.42 -6.50 -4.97
CA TRP A 32 -7.31 -5.63 -4.58
C TRP A 32 -7.22 -4.49 -5.60
N ALA A 33 -7.79 -3.34 -5.23
CA ALA A 33 -8.07 -2.25 -6.15
C ALA A 33 -6.91 -1.24 -6.22
N GLU A 34 -6.36 -0.87 -5.06
CA GLU A 34 -5.28 0.11 -4.97
C GLU A 34 -4.22 -0.32 -3.95
N LEU A 35 -2.94 -0.17 -4.27
CA LEU A 35 -1.84 -0.19 -3.31
C LEU A 35 -1.34 1.25 -3.10
N TRP A 36 -1.41 1.75 -1.87
CA TRP A 36 -1.04 3.10 -1.49
C TRP A 36 0.34 3.15 -0.84
N LEU A 37 1.21 4.02 -1.36
CA LEU A 37 2.56 4.27 -0.85
C LEU A 37 2.71 5.76 -0.57
N GLY A 38 2.73 6.13 0.71
CA GLY A 38 2.87 7.51 1.15
C GLY A 38 2.39 7.72 2.57
N THR A 39 2.11 8.98 2.93
CA THR A 39 1.74 9.38 4.29
C THR A 39 0.28 9.82 4.40
N HIS A 40 -0.57 9.34 3.49
CA HIS A 40 -1.99 9.69 3.48
C HIS A 40 -2.69 9.18 4.75
N ARG A 41 -3.50 10.03 5.40
CA ARG A 41 -4.12 9.74 6.71
C ARG A 41 -4.99 8.48 6.73
N GLY A 42 -5.66 8.17 5.62
CA GLY A 42 -6.52 6.99 5.49
C GLY A 42 -5.77 5.67 5.28
N GLY A 43 -4.45 5.69 5.14
CA GLY A 43 -3.63 4.50 4.92
C GLY A 43 -2.15 4.84 4.91
N PRO A 44 -1.58 5.25 6.07
CA PRO A 44 -0.18 5.64 6.13
C PRO A 44 0.72 4.42 5.96
N ALA A 45 1.71 4.52 5.07
CA ALA A 45 2.71 3.49 4.90
C ALA A 45 3.65 3.40 6.12
N ILE A 46 4.23 2.22 6.30
CA ILE A 46 5.21 1.93 7.35
C ILE A 46 6.54 1.54 6.73
N LEU A 47 7.60 1.73 7.48
CA LEU A 47 8.93 1.23 7.20
C LEU A 47 9.17 -0.06 7.97
N GLU A 48 10.26 -0.76 7.65
CA GLU A 48 10.73 -1.92 8.42
C GLU A 48 10.72 -1.66 9.94
N GLY A 49 10.31 -2.66 10.72
CA GLY A 49 10.15 -2.55 12.17
C GLY A 49 8.93 -1.71 12.60
N ASP A 50 7.89 -1.66 11.77
CA ASP A 50 6.62 -0.97 12.02
C ASP A 50 6.74 0.54 12.31
N VAL A 51 7.80 1.16 11.81
CA VAL A 51 8.04 2.60 11.98
C VAL A 51 7.16 3.38 11.00
N SER A 52 6.35 4.31 11.50
CA SER A 52 5.53 5.17 10.65
C SER A 52 6.38 6.00 9.67
N LEU A 53 6.05 5.94 8.37
CA LEU A 53 6.70 6.81 7.37
C LEU A 53 6.41 8.29 7.65
N PHE A 54 5.20 8.61 8.13
CA PHE A 54 4.83 9.97 8.51
C PHE A 54 5.69 10.47 9.68
N GLY A 55 5.95 9.62 10.68
CA GLY A 55 6.80 10.00 11.81
C GLY A 55 8.23 10.36 11.41
N VAL A 56 8.73 9.82 10.30
CA VAL A 56 10.09 10.07 9.80
C VAL A 56 10.14 11.21 8.78
N SER A 57 9.15 11.31 7.90
CA SER A 57 9.15 12.24 6.74
C SER A 57 8.22 13.43 6.87
N GLY A 58 7.30 13.42 7.84
CA GLY A 58 6.17 14.35 7.87
C GLY A 58 5.13 14.00 6.81
N GLU A 59 4.38 15.00 6.35
CA GLU A 59 3.44 14.84 5.24
C GLU A 59 4.18 14.93 3.90
N LEU A 60 4.05 13.89 3.08
CA LEU A 60 4.52 13.90 1.70
C LEU A 60 3.54 14.67 0.81
N PRO A 61 4.04 15.49 -0.14
CA PRO A 61 3.20 16.26 -1.05
C PRO A 61 2.58 15.42 -2.18
N TYR A 62 2.73 14.09 -2.11
CA TYR A 62 2.22 13.15 -3.09
C TYR A 62 1.81 11.83 -2.42
N LEU A 63 0.95 11.09 -3.13
CA LEU A 63 0.59 9.71 -2.82
C LEU A 63 0.84 8.88 -4.08
N LEU A 64 1.73 7.89 -3.99
CA LEU A 64 1.92 6.93 -5.07
C LEU A 64 0.88 5.83 -4.95
N LYS A 65 0.28 5.46 -6.09
CA LYS A 65 -0.72 4.38 -6.17
C LYS A 65 -0.39 3.42 -7.31
N VAL A 66 -0.60 2.14 -7.07
CA VAL A 66 -0.76 1.12 -8.12
C VAL A 66 -2.22 0.74 -8.15
N LEU A 67 -2.84 0.75 -9.33
CA LEU A 67 -4.24 0.38 -9.52
C LEU A 67 -4.30 -0.91 -10.34
N ALA A 68 -5.24 -1.79 -9.99
CA ALA A 68 -5.49 -3.04 -10.72
C ALA A 68 -6.98 -3.37 -10.74
#